data_AF-A0A8S1J3F7-F1
#
_entry.id   AF-A0A8S1J3F7-F1
#
_cell.length_a   1.000
_cell.length_b   1.000
_cell.length_c   1.000
_cell.angle_alpha   90.00
_cell.angle_beta   90.00
_cell.angle_gamma   90.00
#
_symmetry.space_group_name_H-M   'P 1'
#
loop_
_entity.id
_entity.type
_entity.pdbx_description
1 polymer ?
#
loop_
_entity_poly.entity_id
_entity_poly.type
_entity_poly.pdbx_seq_one_letter_code
_entity_poly.pdbx_strand_id
1 'polypeptide(L)'
;MSGDLRQHLLPSAASSPPVLNGRLVLDAEAVPLLQDGALPPTLPRLSHLWDADSLKYIYMGAWSGLLVLQFALTRVLAETLSMPSDADTFDRHLMYETLSHFLLFGFLLGWFINITDHDRFIWLFSWRRWYFFVVYFGTSPVYSYVSDYGCMEHSMEDIANWGPGMWAAVGSLGGVAVIFLLVHFYLAMRRQTTAGALVYLIARLFVFGFYVVAAVYLGHSHYCNVHIHHYFTAWCVALFAEFNHPISALMLAISASIFVQGSAAYSCAPLFNNGGCMTTVRPTTEATCLFRGSQNFTLMICPLDGSPPFEEANCYVGDALQPDANLF
;
A
#
# COMPACT_ATOMS: atom_id res chain seq x y z
N MET A 1 32.53 2.29 55.86
CA MET A 1 32.66 3.72 55.54
C MET A 1 31.27 4.24 55.21
N SER A 2 30.57 4.70 56.24
CA SER A 2 29.22 5.25 56.22
C SER A 2 29.33 6.77 56.24
N GLY A 3 28.78 7.44 55.23
CA GLY A 3 28.73 8.90 55.17
C GLY A 3 27.30 9.38 55.37
N ASP A 4 26.99 9.73 56.61
CA ASP A 4 25.84 10.53 57.04
C ASP A 4 25.98 11.95 56.48
N LEU A 5 24.92 12.48 55.85
CA LEU A 5 24.82 13.91 55.55
C LEU A 5 23.41 14.41 55.86
N ARG A 6 23.30 14.96 57.07
CA ARG A 6 22.14 15.68 57.60
C ARG A 6 21.91 16.99 56.85
N GLN A 7 20.67 17.16 56.43
CA GLN A 7 19.79 18.31 56.71
C GLN A 7 20.44 19.69 56.89
N HIS A 8 20.26 20.55 55.88
CA HIS A 8 20.08 21.98 56.07
C HIS A 8 18.65 22.37 55.67
N LEU A 9 17.82 22.60 56.68
CA LEU A 9 16.54 23.30 56.59
C LEU A 9 16.83 24.81 56.56
N LEU A 10 16.37 25.51 55.52
CA LEU A 10 16.16 26.95 55.54
C LEU A 10 14.68 27.24 55.22
N PRO A 11 14.06 28.24 55.87
CA PRO A 11 12.64 28.51 55.75
C PRO A 11 12.30 29.46 54.59
N SER A 12 11.17 29.15 53.95
CA SER A 12 10.15 30.06 53.41
C SER A 12 10.58 31.42 52.85
N ALA A 13 10.56 31.51 51.51
CA ALA A 13 10.18 32.75 50.82
C ALA A 13 8.88 32.48 50.05
N ALA A 14 7.82 33.16 50.46
CA ALA A 14 6.57 33.22 49.73
C ALA A 14 6.79 33.93 48.39
N SER A 15 6.51 33.24 47.29
CA SER A 15 6.39 33.88 45.99
C SER A 15 5.33 33.16 45.14
N SER A 16 4.20 33.85 45.00
CA SER A 16 3.20 33.80 43.90
C SER A 16 2.49 32.46 43.60
N PRO A 17 1.14 32.45 43.58
CA PRO A 17 0.41 31.31 43.03
C PRO A 17 0.72 31.17 41.53
N PRO A 18 0.89 29.93 41.01
CA PRO A 18 1.02 29.72 39.59
C PRO A 18 -0.29 30.12 38.91
N VAL A 19 -0.20 31.02 37.93
CA VAL A 19 -1.27 31.29 36.97
C VAL A 19 -1.45 30.01 36.15
N LEU A 20 -2.34 29.14 36.62
CA LEU A 20 -2.77 27.97 35.89
C LEU A 20 -3.58 28.45 34.69
N ASN A 21 -3.05 28.24 33.49
CA ASN A 21 -3.70 28.49 32.22
C ASN A 21 -5.17 28.02 32.23
N GLY A 22 -6.09 28.98 32.29
CA GLY A 22 -7.32 29.02 31.50
C GLY A 22 -8.23 27.79 31.48
N ARG A 23 -8.22 26.93 32.51
CA ARG A 23 -9.28 25.95 32.72
C ARG A 23 -10.33 26.60 33.60
N LEU A 24 -11.43 27.04 32.97
CA LEU A 24 -12.69 27.30 33.66
C LEU A 24 -13.03 26.04 34.47
N VAL A 25 -12.69 26.06 35.75
CA VAL A 25 -13.36 25.25 36.76
C VAL A 25 -14.72 25.91 36.88
N LEU A 26 -15.70 25.36 36.18
CA LEU A 26 -17.09 25.67 36.49
C LEU A 26 -17.31 25.16 37.90
N ASP A 27 -17.37 26.09 38.84
CA ASP A 27 -17.82 25.83 40.19
C ASP A 27 -19.15 25.07 40.09
N ALA A 28 -19.14 23.89 40.70
CA ALA A 28 -20.32 23.06 40.87
C ALA A 28 -21.25 23.74 41.88
N GLU A 29 -21.92 24.80 41.44
CA GLU A 29 -23.09 25.32 42.14
C GLU A 29 -24.21 24.29 42.01
N ALA A 30 -24.41 23.59 43.13
CA ALA A 30 -25.66 23.01 43.62
C ALA A 30 -26.85 23.06 42.64
N VAL A 31 -26.91 22.07 41.74
CA VAL A 31 -28.17 21.74 41.06
C VAL A 31 -29.08 21.08 42.11
N PRO A 32 -30.29 21.62 42.37
CA PRO A 32 -31.19 21.08 43.36
C PRO A 32 -31.61 19.66 42.98
N LEU A 33 -31.53 18.77 43.98
CA LEU A 33 -32.08 17.41 43.99
C LEU A 33 -33.56 17.46 43.65
N LEU A 34 -33.89 17.24 42.38
CA LEU A 34 -35.24 16.87 41.95
C LEU A 34 -35.50 15.42 42.40
N GLN A 35 -36.10 15.31 43.57
CA GLN A 35 -36.69 14.10 44.13
C GLN A 35 -37.89 13.64 43.28
N ASP A 36 -37.93 12.33 43.05
CA ASP A 36 -39.12 11.48 42.90
C ASP A 36 -40.10 11.75 41.75
N GLY A 37 -39.56 11.89 40.54
CA GLY A 37 -40.29 11.53 39.31
C GLY A 37 -39.85 10.14 38.86
N ALA A 38 -40.74 9.14 38.91
CA ALA A 38 -40.49 7.82 38.35
C ALA A 38 -40.05 7.96 36.88
N LEU A 39 -38.75 7.79 36.63
CA LEU A 39 -38.21 7.77 35.28
C LEU A 39 -38.96 6.69 34.50
N PRO A 40 -39.52 7.01 33.31
CA PRO A 40 -40.17 6.01 32.49
C PRO A 40 -39.20 4.84 32.27
N PRO A 41 -39.69 3.59 32.19
CA PRO A 41 -38.85 2.41 32.02
C PRO A 41 -37.87 2.70 30.90
N THR A 42 -36.60 2.84 31.28
CA THR A 42 -35.52 3.22 30.40
C THR A 42 -35.58 2.31 29.19
N LEU A 43 -35.90 2.87 28.02
CA LEU A 43 -35.83 2.13 26.77
C LEU A 43 -34.51 1.36 26.77
N PRO A 44 -34.53 0.04 26.52
CA PRO A 44 -33.33 -0.78 26.58
C PRO A 44 -32.27 -0.10 25.73
N ARG A 45 -31.17 0.28 26.38
CA ARG A 45 -30.09 1.04 25.77
C ARG A 45 -29.51 0.16 24.67
N LEU A 46 -29.91 0.42 23.42
CA LEU A 46 -29.45 -0.32 22.23
C LEU A 46 -27.92 -0.23 22.03
N SER A 47 -27.21 0.54 22.88
CA SER A 47 -25.76 0.58 22.95
C SER A 47 -25.10 -0.76 23.30
N HIS A 48 -25.84 -1.77 23.79
CA HIS A 48 -25.31 -3.13 23.97
C HIS A 48 -25.34 -3.96 22.67
N LEU A 49 -26.11 -3.56 21.65
CA LEU A 49 -26.20 -4.36 20.41
C LEU A 49 -24.97 -4.23 19.51
N TRP A 50 -24.09 -3.26 19.78
CA TRP A 50 -22.89 -3.03 19.00
C TRP A 50 -21.72 -2.83 19.95
N ASP A 51 -21.07 -3.93 20.32
CA ASP A 51 -19.77 -3.85 20.97
C ASP A 51 -18.82 -3.05 20.07
N ALA A 52 -18.00 -2.19 20.67
CA ALA A 52 -17.05 -1.34 19.95
C ALA A 52 -16.13 -2.17 19.02
N ASP A 53 -15.92 -3.44 19.34
CA ASP A 53 -15.18 -4.39 18.52
C ASP A 53 -15.90 -4.77 17.23
N SER A 54 -17.24 -4.85 17.23
CA SER A 54 -18.04 -5.16 16.03
C SER A 54 -17.95 -4.07 14.97
N LEU A 55 -17.76 -2.81 15.39
CA LEU A 55 -17.62 -1.68 14.46
C LEU A 55 -16.34 -1.75 13.61
N LYS A 56 -15.27 -2.38 14.13
CA LYS A 56 -14.00 -2.54 13.39
C LYS A 56 -14.19 -3.32 12.09
N TYR A 57 -15.06 -4.34 12.10
CA TYR A 57 -15.39 -5.12 10.91
C TYR A 57 -16.18 -4.30 9.89
N ILE A 58 -17.09 -3.42 10.34
CA ILE A 58 -17.82 -2.51 9.46
C ILE A 58 -16.85 -1.53 8.79
N TYR A 59 -15.89 -0.97 9.54
CA TYR A 59 -14.91 -0.04 9.00
C TYR A 59 -14.01 -0.69 7.96
N MET A 60 -13.53 -1.90 8.25
CA MET A 60 -12.73 -2.66 7.31
C MET A 60 -13.55 -3.11 6.09
N GLY A 61 -14.83 -3.45 6.27
CA GLY A 61 -15.75 -3.76 5.19
C GLY A 61 -16.00 -2.55 4.28
N ALA A 62 -16.19 -1.36 4.84
CA ALA A 62 -16.34 -0.12 4.08
C ALA A 62 -15.06 0.24 3.31
N TRP A 63 -13.89 0.07 3.93
CA TRP A 63 -12.59 0.21 3.27
C TRP A 63 -12.41 -0.77 2.11
N SER A 64 -12.71 -2.05 2.33
CA SER A 64 -12.65 -3.07 1.28
C SER A 64 -13.63 -2.78 0.14
N GLY A 65 -14.83 -2.30 0.46
CA GLY A 65 -15.79 -1.84 -0.54
C GLY A 65 -15.25 -0.68 -1.37
N LEU A 66 -14.60 0.30 -0.74
CA LEU A 66 -13.95 1.43 -1.44
C LEU A 66 -12.83 0.95 -2.39
N LEU A 67 -12.02 -0.02 -1.94
CA LEU A 67 -11.00 -0.68 -2.76
C LEU A 67 -11.60 -1.38 -3.98
N VAL A 68 -12.64 -2.20 -3.79
CA VAL A 68 -13.33 -2.93 -4.87
C VAL A 68 -14.02 -1.99 -5.86
N LEU A 69 -14.63 -0.91 -5.39
CA LEU A 69 -15.25 0.10 -6.27
C LEU A 69 -14.23 0.76 -7.19
N GLN A 70 -13.04 1.09 -6.67
CA GLN A 70 -11.96 1.66 -7.47
C GLN A 70 -11.35 0.65 -8.44
N PHE A 71 -11.25 -0.61 -8.02
CA PHE A 71 -10.82 -1.71 -8.88
C PHE A 71 -11.78 -1.86 -10.07
N ALA A 72 -13.09 -1.92 -9.79
CA ALA A 72 -14.13 -2.00 -10.81
C ALA A 72 -14.12 -0.78 -11.74
N LEU A 73 -13.97 0.43 -11.21
CA LEU A 73 -13.82 1.65 -12.02
C LEU A 73 -12.64 1.52 -12.98
N THR A 74 -11.47 1.10 -12.48
CA THR A 74 -10.27 0.95 -13.32
C THR A 74 -10.47 -0.12 -14.38
N ARG A 75 -11.12 -1.24 -14.07
CA ARG A 75 -11.46 -2.26 -15.08
C ARG A 75 -12.40 -1.72 -16.15
N VAL A 76 -13.40 -0.93 -15.78
CA VAL A 76 -14.27 -0.27 -16.76
C VAL A 76 -13.47 0.67 -17.65
N LEU A 77 -12.57 1.49 -17.10
CA LEU A 77 -11.70 2.37 -17.89
C LEU A 77 -10.82 1.57 -18.87
N ALA A 78 -10.19 0.49 -18.40
CA ALA A 78 -9.35 -0.37 -19.23
C ALA A 78 -10.16 -1.04 -20.36
N GLU A 79 -11.30 -1.64 -20.03
CA GLU A 79 -12.07 -2.43 -21.00
C GLU A 79 -12.89 -1.59 -21.97
N THR A 80 -13.42 -0.44 -21.53
CA THR A 80 -14.32 0.38 -22.36
C THR A 80 -13.64 1.55 -23.03
N LEU A 81 -12.62 2.14 -22.39
CA LEU A 81 -11.91 3.31 -22.89
C LEU A 81 -10.48 2.97 -23.34
N SER A 82 -10.02 1.73 -23.17
CA SER A 82 -8.63 1.33 -23.44
C SER A 82 -7.63 2.23 -22.70
N MET A 83 -7.93 2.51 -21.42
CA MET A 83 -7.11 3.36 -20.55
C MET A 83 -6.68 2.60 -19.28
N PRO A 84 -5.38 2.39 -19.04
CA PRO A 84 -4.28 2.73 -19.94
C PRO A 84 -4.28 1.84 -21.19
N SER A 85 -3.62 2.28 -22.25
CA SER A 85 -3.63 1.62 -23.55
C SER A 85 -2.95 0.24 -23.55
N ASP A 86 -2.10 -0.01 -22.56
CA ASP A 86 -1.35 -1.24 -22.32
C ASP A 86 -1.97 -2.13 -21.22
N ALA A 87 -3.23 -1.89 -20.84
CA ALA A 87 -3.89 -2.68 -19.80
C ALA A 87 -4.09 -4.15 -20.21
N ASP A 88 -3.86 -5.06 -19.27
CA ASP A 88 -4.03 -6.49 -19.47
C ASP A 88 -5.51 -6.89 -19.59
N THR A 89 -5.74 -7.87 -20.47
CA THR A 89 -7.01 -8.60 -20.54
C THR A 89 -7.05 -9.69 -19.49
N PHE A 90 -8.11 -9.75 -18.69
CA PHE A 90 -8.22 -10.71 -17.59
C PHE A 90 -9.15 -11.86 -17.97
N ASP A 91 -8.67 -13.09 -17.81
CA ASP A 91 -9.57 -14.23 -17.71
C ASP A 91 -10.14 -14.37 -16.28
N ARG A 92 -11.05 -15.33 -16.09
CA ARG A 92 -11.71 -15.53 -14.78
C ARG A 92 -10.74 -15.97 -13.68
N HIS A 93 -9.72 -16.76 -14.04
CA HIS A 93 -8.74 -17.27 -13.09
C HIS A 93 -7.83 -16.13 -12.63
N LEU A 94 -7.25 -15.38 -13.56
CA LEU A 94 -6.39 -14.23 -13.30
C LEU A 94 -7.14 -13.14 -12.52
N MET A 95 -8.42 -12.92 -12.82
CA MET A 95 -9.26 -12.00 -12.06
C MET A 95 -9.42 -12.45 -10.60
N TYR A 96 -9.68 -13.73 -10.36
CA TYR A 96 -9.81 -14.28 -9.01
C TYR A 96 -8.50 -14.18 -8.22
N GLU A 97 -7.38 -14.55 -8.84
CA GLU A 97 -6.05 -14.48 -8.25
C GLU A 97 -5.68 -13.03 -7.90
N THR A 98 -5.88 -12.12 -8.86
CA THR A 98 -5.62 -10.69 -8.67
C THR A 98 -6.47 -10.12 -7.55
N LEU A 99 -7.78 -10.38 -7.55
CA LEU A 99 -8.68 -9.85 -6.53
C LEU A 99 -8.34 -10.39 -5.13
N SER A 100 -7.91 -11.65 -5.03
CA SER A 100 -7.52 -12.27 -3.76
C SER A 100 -6.25 -11.62 -3.18
N HIS A 101 -5.21 -11.44 -3.99
CA HIS A 101 -3.99 -10.76 -3.59
C HIS A 101 -4.25 -9.29 -3.27
N PHE A 102 -4.96 -8.59 -4.16
CA PHE A 102 -5.36 -7.20 -3.98
C PHE A 102 -6.08 -6.98 -2.65
N LEU A 103 -7.08 -7.82 -2.34
CA LEU A 103 -7.82 -7.72 -1.09
C LEU A 103 -6.90 -7.99 0.10
N LEU A 104 -6.04 -9.02 0.05
CA LEU A 104 -5.09 -9.31 1.12
C LEU A 104 -4.19 -8.10 1.43
N PHE A 105 -3.55 -7.52 0.42
CA PHE A 105 -2.71 -6.33 0.57
C PHE A 105 -3.53 -5.10 0.98
N GLY A 106 -4.76 -4.97 0.50
CA GLY A 106 -5.71 -3.93 0.86
C GLY A 106 -6.17 -3.99 2.32
N PHE A 107 -6.42 -5.19 2.85
CA PHE A 107 -6.73 -5.43 4.27
C PHE A 107 -5.53 -5.10 5.16
N LEU A 108 -4.33 -5.55 4.77
CA LEU A 108 -3.10 -5.20 5.49
C LEU A 108 -2.87 -3.70 5.48
N LEU A 109 -3.08 -3.02 4.35
CA LEU A 109 -3.00 -1.56 4.26
C LEU A 109 -4.01 -0.90 5.19
N GLY A 110 -5.26 -1.35 5.21
CA GLY A 110 -6.31 -0.86 6.10
C GLY A 110 -5.93 -0.97 7.58
N TRP A 111 -5.24 -2.06 7.97
CA TRP A 111 -4.66 -2.19 9.30
C TRP A 111 -3.56 -1.15 9.54
N PHE A 112 -2.55 -1.07 8.66
CA PHE A 112 -1.41 -0.14 8.86
C PHE A 112 -1.82 1.33 8.90
N ILE A 113 -2.88 1.74 8.20
CA ILE A 113 -3.39 3.11 8.25
C ILE A 113 -4.46 3.32 9.33
N ASN A 114 -4.66 2.30 10.16
CA ASN A 114 -5.53 2.28 11.33
C ASN A 114 -7.01 2.58 11.01
N ILE A 115 -7.55 2.04 9.90
CA ILE A 115 -8.97 2.18 9.54
C ILE A 115 -9.90 1.64 10.63
N THR A 116 -9.44 0.66 11.41
CA THR A 116 -10.22 0.07 12.50
C THR A 116 -10.41 1.02 13.68
N ASP A 117 -9.60 2.07 13.80
CA ASP A 117 -9.79 3.11 14.81
C ASP A 117 -10.99 4.01 14.46
N HIS A 118 -11.86 4.22 15.44
CA HIS A 118 -13.09 4.98 15.25
C HIS A 118 -12.84 6.42 14.82
N ASP A 119 -11.91 7.10 15.49
CA ASP A 119 -11.61 8.51 15.22
C ASP A 119 -11.00 8.67 13.82
N ARG A 120 -10.12 7.74 13.44
CA ARG A 120 -9.55 7.66 12.09
C ARG A 120 -10.63 7.46 11.03
N PHE A 121 -11.50 6.47 11.21
CA PHE A 121 -12.55 6.15 10.26
C PHE A 121 -13.51 7.33 10.06
N ILE A 122 -14.07 7.85 11.17
CA ILE A 122 -15.00 8.99 11.13
C ILE A 122 -14.32 10.22 10.54
N TRP A 123 -13.06 10.49 10.87
CA TRP A 123 -12.32 11.59 10.29
C TRP A 123 -12.19 11.42 8.78
N LEU A 124 -11.73 10.26 8.28
CA LEU A 124 -11.49 10.02 6.86
C LEU A 124 -12.78 10.00 6.04
N PHE A 125 -13.81 9.31 6.52
CA PHE A 125 -15.10 9.13 5.82
C PHE A 125 -16.12 10.25 6.05
N SER A 126 -15.75 11.31 6.79
CA SER A 126 -16.66 12.45 6.97
C SER A 126 -16.81 13.30 5.71
N TRP A 127 -18.01 13.87 5.52
CA TRP A 127 -18.34 14.77 4.42
C TRP A 127 -17.37 15.94 4.22
N ARG A 128 -16.77 16.45 5.30
CA ARG A 128 -15.77 17.54 5.25
C ARG A 128 -14.49 17.16 4.50
N ARG A 129 -14.28 15.88 4.22
CA ARG A 129 -13.12 15.34 3.51
C ARG A 129 -13.53 14.68 2.21
N TRP A 130 -14.58 15.20 1.57
CA TRP A 130 -15.00 14.79 0.22
C TRP A 130 -13.83 14.76 -0.79
N TYR A 131 -12.83 15.62 -0.61
CA TYR A 131 -11.63 15.66 -1.43
C TYR A 131 -10.84 14.34 -1.40
N PHE A 132 -10.90 13.56 -0.30
CA PHE A 132 -10.30 12.23 -0.24
C PHE A 132 -10.90 11.34 -1.33
N PHE A 133 -12.22 11.27 -1.41
CA PHE A 133 -12.92 10.45 -2.40
C PHE A 133 -12.71 10.96 -3.82
N VAL A 134 -12.78 12.28 -4.04
CA VAL A 134 -12.55 12.86 -5.38
C VAL A 134 -11.13 12.59 -5.86
N VAL A 135 -10.12 12.76 -5.01
CA VAL A 135 -8.73 12.45 -5.37
C VAL A 135 -8.54 10.95 -5.55
N TYR A 136 -9.12 10.12 -4.67
CA TYR A 136 -8.99 8.67 -4.75
C TYR A 136 -9.59 8.12 -6.06
N PHE A 137 -10.83 8.47 -6.39
CA PHE A 137 -11.45 8.02 -7.65
C PHE A 137 -10.85 8.70 -8.87
N GLY A 138 -10.48 9.99 -8.78
CA GLY A 138 -9.91 10.76 -9.88
C GLY A 138 -8.45 10.41 -10.21
N THR A 139 -7.68 9.87 -9.27
CA THR A 139 -6.27 9.54 -9.52
C THR A 139 -6.12 8.45 -10.57
N SER A 140 -6.95 7.39 -10.58
CA SER A 140 -6.85 6.32 -11.59
C SER A 140 -6.99 6.81 -13.03
N PRO A 141 -8.06 7.51 -13.45
CA PRO A 141 -8.17 8.00 -14.82
C PRO A 141 -7.09 9.02 -15.17
N VAL A 142 -6.70 9.90 -14.24
CA VAL A 142 -5.60 10.85 -14.48
C VAL A 142 -4.27 10.12 -14.66
N TYR A 143 -3.99 9.12 -13.82
CA TYR A 143 -2.77 8.33 -13.90
C TYR A 143 -2.71 7.52 -15.19
N SER A 144 -3.79 6.82 -15.57
CA SER A 144 -3.88 6.11 -16.85
C SER A 144 -3.70 7.04 -18.05
N TYR A 145 -4.27 8.24 -18.01
CA TYR A 145 -4.09 9.22 -19.10
C TYR A 145 -2.66 9.74 -19.19
N VAL A 146 -2.00 9.97 -18.04
CA VAL A 146 -0.61 10.44 -17.99
C VAL A 146 0.36 9.33 -18.38
N SER A 147 0.07 8.06 -18.09
CA SER A 147 0.92 6.94 -18.49
C SER A 147 0.95 6.73 -20.00
N ASP A 148 -0.14 7.03 -20.70
CA ASP A 148 -0.21 6.99 -22.18
C ASP A 148 0.47 8.21 -22.85
N TYR A 149 1.10 9.10 -22.09
CA TYR A 149 1.83 10.22 -22.67
C TYR A 149 3.23 9.76 -23.09
N GLY A 150 3.62 9.96 -24.35
CA GLY A 150 4.82 9.35 -24.94
C GLY A 150 6.17 9.56 -24.22
N CYS A 151 6.30 10.52 -23.30
CA CYS A 151 7.52 10.60 -22.47
C CYS A 151 7.51 9.67 -21.23
N MET A 152 6.34 9.16 -20.84
CA MET A 152 6.10 8.28 -19.70
C MET A 152 5.94 6.80 -20.09
N GLU A 153 5.90 6.48 -21.39
CA GLU A 153 5.83 5.11 -21.94
C GLU A 153 7.10 4.27 -21.71
N HIS A 154 8.17 4.87 -21.16
CA HIS A 154 9.43 4.19 -20.93
C HIS A 154 9.45 3.44 -19.60
N SER A 155 9.83 2.16 -19.66
CA SER A 155 10.14 1.36 -18.47
C SER A 155 11.36 1.91 -17.71
N MET A 156 11.46 1.58 -16.42
CA MET A 156 12.69 1.81 -15.63
C MET A 156 13.86 0.96 -16.14
N GLU A 157 13.58 -0.14 -16.85
CA GLU A 157 14.62 -0.96 -17.50
C GLU A 157 15.34 -0.17 -18.60
N ASP A 158 14.66 0.80 -19.22
CA ASP A 158 15.19 1.67 -20.27
C ASP A 158 15.75 3.01 -19.74
N ILE A 159 16.14 3.09 -18.47
CA ILE A 159 16.60 4.35 -17.85
C ILE A 159 17.77 5.02 -18.59
N ALA A 160 18.63 4.21 -19.23
CA ALA A 160 19.74 4.71 -20.04
C ALA A 160 19.29 5.43 -21.33
N ASN A 161 18.07 5.12 -21.80
CA ASN A 161 17.45 5.68 -23.00
C ASN A 161 16.50 6.84 -22.69
N TRP A 162 16.33 7.21 -21.42
CA TRP A 162 15.44 8.31 -21.03
C TRP A 162 15.91 9.65 -21.58
N GLY A 163 15.04 10.32 -22.34
CA GLY A 163 15.27 11.67 -22.82
C GLY A 163 15.19 12.74 -21.71
N PRO A 164 15.66 13.98 -21.96
CA PRO A 164 15.60 15.07 -20.98
C PRO A 164 14.20 15.36 -20.42
N GLY A 165 13.16 15.16 -21.24
CA GLY A 165 11.77 15.33 -20.83
C GLY A 165 11.33 14.36 -19.73
N MET A 166 11.74 13.09 -19.81
CA MET A 166 11.43 12.07 -18.80
C MET A 166 12.15 12.38 -17.48
N TRP A 167 13.43 12.76 -17.54
CA TRP A 167 14.18 13.20 -16.35
C TRP A 167 13.55 14.43 -15.68
N ALA A 168 13.09 15.40 -16.47
CA ALA A 168 12.40 16.58 -15.93
C ALA A 168 11.06 16.20 -15.28
N ALA A 169 10.29 15.28 -15.89
CA ALA A 169 9.03 14.79 -15.34
C ALA A 169 9.25 14.03 -14.03
N VAL A 170 10.12 13.01 -14.02
CA VAL A 170 10.45 12.21 -12.83
C VAL A 170 11.07 13.06 -11.74
N GLY A 171 11.99 13.97 -12.08
CA GLY A 171 12.61 14.89 -11.12
C GLY A 171 11.59 15.83 -10.48
N SER A 172 10.65 16.36 -11.27
CA SER A 172 9.57 17.23 -10.77
C SER A 172 8.61 16.46 -9.87
N LEU A 173 8.12 15.31 -10.31
CA LEU A 173 7.23 14.44 -9.54
C LEU A 173 7.90 13.96 -8.24
N GLY A 174 9.17 13.54 -8.32
CA GLY A 174 9.98 13.15 -7.17
C GLY A 174 10.18 14.31 -6.19
N GLY A 175 10.46 15.52 -6.67
CA GLY A 175 10.56 16.72 -5.83
C GLY A 175 9.26 17.03 -5.09
N VAL A 176 8.11 16.98 -5.78
CA VAL A 176 6.79 17.15 -5.16
C VAL A 176 6.53 16.06 -4.13
N ALA A 177 6.82 14.79 -4.44
CA ALA A 177 6.66 13.67 -3.52
C ALA A 177 7.50 13.84 -2.25
N VAL A 178 8.76 14.25 -2.38
CA VAL A 178 9.66 14.52 -1.23
C VAL A 178 9.10 15.65 -0.36
N ILE A 179 8.65 16.76 -0.96
CA ILE A 179 8.02 17.85 -0.21
C ILE A 179 6.78 17.33 0.54
N PHE A 180 5.95 16.52 -0.13
CA PHE A 180 4.74 15.96 0.48
C PHE A 180 5.06 15.07 1.68
N LEU A 181 6.08 14.21 1.56
CA LEU A 181 6.57 13.36 2.65
C LEU A 181 7.14 14.20 3.80
N LEU A 182 7.96 15.22 3.51
CA LEU A 182 8.53 16.09 4.55
C LEU A 182 7.43 16.83 5.33
N VAL A 183 6.44 17.37 4.63
CA VAL A 183 5.28 18.03 5.27
C VAL A 183 4.45 17.02 6.07
N HIS A 184 4.22 15.83 5.52
CA HIS A 184 3.52 14.75 6.21
C HIS A 184 4.22 14.40 7.53
N PHE A 185 5.52 14.09 7.49
CA PHE A 185 6.29 13.74 8.68
C PHE A 185 6.36 14.90 9.66
N TYR A 186 6.56 16.13 9.20
CA TYR A 186 6.53 17.30 10.10
C TYR A 186 5.20 17.41 10.87
N LEU A 187 4.06 17.24 10.20
CA LEU A 187 2.75 17.30 10.84
C LEU A 187 2.49 16.09 11.76
N ALA A 188 2.91 14.91 11.35
CA ALA A 188 2.81 13.68 12.12
C ALA A 188 3.61 13.76 13.43
N MET A 189 4.88 14.15 13.33
CA MET A 189 5.81 14.21 14.46
C MET A 189 5.41 15.28 15.48
N ARG A 190 4.73 16.35 15.05
CA ARG A 190 4.19 17.37 15.98
C ARG A 190 3.05 16.89 16.86
N ARG A 191 2.39 15.79 16.51
CA ARG A 191 1.23 15.25 17.24
C ARG A 191 1.55 14.00 18.06
N GLN A 192 2.74 13.44 17.88
CA GLN A 192 3.15 12.19 18.51
C GLN A 192 4.23 12.44 19.57
N THR A 193 4.28 11.57 20.57
CA THR A 193 5.47 11.49 21.42
C THR A 193 6.64 10.94 20.60
N THR A 194 7.89 11.25 20.98
CA THR A 194 9.07 10.74 20.27
C THR A 194 9.08 9.21 20.21
N ALA A 195 8.63 8.53 21.28
CA ALA A 195 8.51 7.07 21.30
C ALA A 195 7.44 6.56 20.31
N GLY A 196 6.25 7.18 20.29
CA GLY A 196 5.19 6.81 19.34
C GLY A 196 5.61 7.01 17.89
N ALA A 197 6.28 8.12 17.61
CA ALA A 197 6.88 8.41 16.31
C ALA A 197 7.91 7.35 15.88
N LEU A 198 8.82 6.95 16.77
CA LEU A 198 9.82 5.91 16.47
C LEU A 198 9.18 4.56 16.20
N VAL A 199 8.23 4.12 17.02
CA VAL A 199 7.49 2.86 16.81
C VAL A 199 6.77 2.89 15.47
N TYR A 200 6.09 3.99 15.15
CA TYR A 200 5.43 4.19 13.87
C TYR A 200 6.42 4.07 12.70
N LEU A 201 7.55 4.79 12.73
CA LEU A 201 8.54 4.78 11.66
C LEU A 201 9.19 3.41 11.48
N ILE A 202 9.65 2.79 12.58
CA ILE A 202 10.32 1.49 12.54
C ILE A 202 9.41 0.43 11.93
N ALA A 203 8.12 0.38 12.31
CA ALA A 203 7.19 -0.60 11.77
C ALA A 203 7.03 -0.50 10.24
N ARG A 204 6.91 0.72 9.68
CA ARG A 204 6.78 0.90 8.21
C ARG A 204 8.10 0.68 7.49
N LEU A 205 9.19 1.21 8.03
CA LEU A 205 10.53 1.04 7.46
C LEU A 205 10.97 -0.42 7.48
N PHE A 206 10.52 -1.21 8.46
CA PHE A 206 10.77 -2.65 8.49
C PHE A 206 10.08 -3.38 7.33
N VAL A 207 8.80 -3.09 7.07
CA VAL A 207 8.09 -3.66 5.91
C VAL A 207 8.76 -3.25 4.61
N PHE A 208 9.04 -1.96 4.44
CA PHE A 208 9.73 -1.46 3.24
C PHE A 208 11.13 -2.10 3.07
N GLY A 209 11.91 -2.12 4.16
CA GLY A 209 13.25 -2.70 4.18
C GLY A 209 13.25 -4.19 3.87
N PHE A 210 12.26 -4.95 4.35
CA PHE A 210 12.11 -6.37 4.01
C PHE A 210 12.00 -6.57 2.50
N TYR A 211 11.14 -5.82 1.82
CA TYR A 211 10.98 -5.95 0.37
C TYR A 211 12.18 -5.43 -0.42
N VAL A 212 12.85 -4.38 0.04
CA VAL A 212 14.11 -3.91 -0.57
C VAL A 212 15.19 -4.98 -0.44
N VAL A 213 15.37 -5.57 0.74
CA VAL A 213 16.34 -6.65 0.95
C VAL A 213 16.00 -7.87 0.11
N ALA A 214 14.73 -8.26 0.03
CA ALA A 214 14.28 -9.36 -0.82
C ALA A 214 14.53 -9.07 -2.31
N ALA A 215 14.22 -7.87 -2.78
CA ALA A 215 14.48 -7.43 -4.16
C ALA A 215 15.98 -7.42 -4.49
N VAL A 216 16.82 -6.91 -3.59
CA VAL A 216 18.28 -6.94 -3.78
C VAL A 216 18.76 -8.39 -3.79
N TYR A 217 18.35 -9.21 -2.82
CA TYR A 217 18.80 -10.60 -2.72
C TYR A 217 18.39 -11.43 -3.94
N LEU A 218 17.11 -11.37 -4.33
CA LEU A 218 16.59 -12.11 -5.47
C LEU A 218 17.05 -11.54 -6.81
N GLY A 219 17.27 -10.22 -6.92
CA GLY A 219 17.81 -9.59 -8.13
C GLY A 219 19.26 -9.97 -8.43
N HIS A 220 20.02 -10.45 -7.44
CA HIS A 220 21.34 -11.05 -7.67
C HIS A 220 21.25 -12.51 -8.13
N SER A 221 20.09 -13.17 -7.99
CA SER A 221 19.91 -14.52 -8.52
C SER A 221 19.62 -14.44 -10.02
N HIS A 222 20.35 -15.21 -10.83
CA HIS A 222 20.12 -15.28 -12.28
C HIS A 222 18.73 -15.84 -12.66
N TYR A 223 17.92 -16.26 -11.68
CA TYR A 223 16.64 -16.92 -11.88
C TYR A 223 15.42 -16.07 -11.53
N CYS A 224 15.60 -14.90 -10.93
CA CYS A 224 14.48 -14.04 -10.57
C CYS A 224 14.59 -12.71 -11.31
N ASN A 225 13.61 -12.43 -12.18
CA ASN A 225 13.45 -11.08 -12.69
C ASN A 225 12.68 -10.28 -11.64
N VAL A 226 13.33 -9.24 -11.11
CA VAL A 226 12.72 -8.32 -10.15
C VAL A 226 12.06 -7.22 -10.94
N HIS A 227 10.76 -7.38 -11.17
CA HIS A 227 9.95 -6.36 -11.83
C HIS A 227 9.10 -5.65 -10.78
N ILE A 228 9.52 -4.44 -10.38
CA ILE A 228 8.81 -3.65 -9.38
C ILE A 228 7.70 -2.87 -10.07
N HIS A 229 6.46 -3.37 -9.92
CA HIS A 229 5.29 -2.65 -10.40
C HIS A 229 5.02 -1.41 -9.53
N HIS A 230 4.52 -0.34 -10.16
CA HIS A 230 4.13 0.91 -9.49
C HIS A 230 3.08 0.71 -8.41
N TYR A 231 2.22 -0.32 -8.52
CA TYR A 231 1.22 -0.62 -7.49
C TYR A 231 1.89 -0.93 -6.13
N PHE A 232 3.06 -1.58 -6.14
CA PHE A 232 3.75 -1.99 -4.92
C PHE A 232 4.44 -0.80 -4.24
N THR A 233 5.09 0.05 -5.04
CA THR A 233 5.66 1.32 -4.57
C THR A 233 4.56 2.21 -3.97
N ALA A 234 3.42 2.31 -4.64
CA ALA A 234 2.29 3.06 -4.14
C ALA A 234 1.73 2.47 -2.84
N TRP A 235 1.60 1.15 -2.74
CA TRP A 235 1.21 0.48 -1.50
C TRP A 235 2.17 0.81 -0.33
N CYS A 236 3.48 0.77 -0.58
CA CYS A 236 4.49 1.14 0.43
C CYS A 236 4.35 2.59 0.91
N VAL A 237 4.10 3.53 -0.01
CA VAL A 237 3.84 4.93 0.36
C VAL A 237 2.56 5.05 1.18
N ALA A 238 1.51 4.30 0.82
CA ALA A 238 0.23 4.33 1.53
C ALA A 238 0.35 3.90 3.00
N LEU A 239 1.28 3.01 3.36
CA LEU A 239 1.52 2.54 4.73
C LEU A 239 1.85 3.68 5.73
N PHE A 240 2.40 4.78 5.23
CA PHE A 240 2.74 5.92 6.07
C PHE A 240 1.53 6.83 6.35
N ALA A 241 0.43 6.67 5.62
CA ALA A 241 -0.69 7.61 5.66
C ALA A 241 -1.70 7.36 6.80
N GLU A 242 -1.24 7.17 8.05
CA GLU A 242 -2.10 6.85 9.22
C GLU A 242 -2.78 8.08 9.86
N PHE A 243 -2.23 9.28 9.72
CA PHE A 243 -2.58 10.41 10.60
C PHE A 243 -3.79 11.25 10.17
N ASN A 244 -4.52 11.83 11.13
CA ASN A 244 -5.72 12.64 10.89
C ASN A 244 -5.42 14.09 10.49
N HIS A 245 -4.77 14.29 9.33
CA HIS A 245 -4.56 15.60 8.71
C HIS A 245 -4.66 15.54 7.17
N PRO A 246 -4.98 16.66 6.49
CA PRO A 246 -5.30 16.64 5.05
C PRO A 246 -4.22 16.03 4.16
N ILE A 247 -2.94 16.31 4.45
CA ILE A 247 -1.81 15.75 3.69
C ILE A 247 -1.77 14.21 3.78
N SER A 248 -2.08 13.63 4.94
CA SER A 248 -2.16 12.16 5.07
C SER A 248 -3.34 11.60 4.30
N ALA A 249 -4.49 12.28 4.27
CA ALA A 249 -5.63 11.84 3.46
C ALA A 249 -5.33 11.90 1.96
N LEU A 250 -4.70 12.98 1.49
CA LEU A 250 -4.30 13.11 0.09
C LEU A 250 -3.26 12.06 -0.31
N MET A 251 -2.26 11.86 0.54
CA MET A 251 -1.23 10.83 0.33
C MET A 251 -1.88 9.45 0.25
N LEU A 252 -2.78 9.11 1.18
CA LEU A 252 -3.52 7.86 1.15
C LEU A 252 -4.38 7.73 -0.12
N ALA A 253 -5.12 8.78 -0.49
CA ALA A 253 -5.99 8.77 -1.65
C ALA A 253 -5.21 8.49 -2.94
N ILE A 254 -4.12 9.21 -3.17
CA ILE A 254 -3.28 9.07 -4.36
C ILE A 254 -2.62 7.70 -4.37
N SER A 255 -1.93 7.33 -3.29
CA SER A 255 -1.16 6.08 -3.23
C SER A 255 -2.03 4.83 -3.23
N ALA A 256 -3.13 4.81 -2.48
CA ALA A 256 -4.09 3.69 -2.53
C ALA A 256 -4.76 3.60 -3.90
N SER A 257 -5.05 4.73 -4.57
CA SER A 257 -5.62 4.71 -5.92
C SER A 257 -4.64 4.17 -6.95
N ILE A 258 -3.36 4.57 -6.93
CA ILE A 258 -2.32 4.02 -7.81
C ILE A 258 -2.09 2.53 -7.54
N PHE A 259 -2.11 2.12 -6.26
CA PHE A 259 -2.06 0.70 -5.89
C PHE A 259 -3.22 -0.10 -6.50
N VAL A 260 -4.46 0.39 -6.36
CA VAL A 260 -5.64 -0.27 -6.91
C VAL A 260 -5.60 -0.25 -8.44
N GLN A 261 -5.23 0.89 -9.04
CA GLN A 261 -5.14 1.06 -10.48
C GLN A 261 -4.17 0.07 -11.09
N GLY A 262 -2.94 -0.03 -10.54
CA GLY A 262 -1.94 -0.92 -11.10
C GLY A 262 -2.31 -2.38 -10.95
N SER A 263 -2.94 -2.76 -9.83
CA SER A 263 -3.47 -4.11 -9.62
C SER A 263 -4.60 -4.45 -10.60
N ALA A 264 -5.48 -3.49 -10.91
CA ALA A 264 -6.61 -3.68 -11.81
C ALA A 264 -6.21 -3.65 -13.29
N ALA A 265 -5.22 -2.84 -13.67
CA ALA A 265 -4.76 -2.69 -15.04
C ALA A 265 -3.77 -3.80 -15.44
N TYR A 266 -2.87 -4.23 -14.55
CA TYR A 266 -1.73 -5.09 -14.88
C TYR A 266 -1.64 -6.38 -14.07
N SER A 267 -2.75 -6.78 -13.46
CA SER A 267 -2.84 -7.88 -12.49
C SER A 267 -1.95 -7.69 -11.25
N CYS A 268 -2.12 -8.52 -10.23
CA CYS A 268 -1.18 -8.58 -9.10
C CYS A 268 -0.03 -9.54 -9.42
N ALA A 269 0.68 -9.28 -10.52
CA ALA A 269 1.84 -10.07 -10.90
C ALA A 269 2.85 -10.12 -9.74
N PRO A 270 3.43 -11.28 -9.42
CA PRO A 270 4.27 -11.43 -8.25
C PRO A 270 5.50 -10.52 -8.38
N LEU A 271 5.85 -9.84 -7.28
CA LEU A 271 7.05 -8.98 -7.19
C LEU A 271 8.34 -9.72 -7.58
N PHE A 272 8.34 -11.04 -7.37
CA PHE A 272 9.40 -11.95 -7.76
C PHE A 272 8.80 -12.98 -8.70
N ASN A 273 9.14 -12.88 -9.98
CA ASN A 273 8.81 -13.92 -10.92
C ASN A 273 10.03 -14.83 -11.06
N ASN A 274 9.82 -16.14 -10.87
CA ASN A 274 10.82 -17.12 -11.30
C ASN A 274 10.86 -16.99 -12.82
N GLY A 275 11.97 -16.52 -13.38
CA GLY A 275 12.11 -16.33 -14.82
C GLY A 275 11.96 -17.66 -15.53
N GLY A 276 10.73 -18.06 -15.86
CA GLY A 276 10.36 -19.16 -16.75
C GLY A 276 10.91 -20.57 -16.47
N CYS A 277 11.74 -20.78 -15.45
CA CYS A 277 12.50 -22.01 -15.29
C CYS A 277 11.60 -23.20 -14.96
N MET A 278 11.46 -24.14 -15.91
CA MET A 278 10.85 -25.44 -15.62
C MET A 278 11.81 -26.26 -14.77
N THR A 279 11.38 -26.64 -13.57
CA THR A 279 12.14 -27.56 -12.71
C THR A 279 11.71 -29.00 -13.01
N THR A 280 12.67 -29.86 -13.35
CA THR A 280 12.42 -31.31 -13.45
C THR A 280 12.69 -31.95 -12.09
N VAL A 281 11.78 -32.82 -11.63
CA VAL A 281 11.89 -33.48 -10.31
C VAL A 281 12.98 -34.56 -10.29
N ARG A 282 13.54 -34.91 -11.46
CA ARG A 282 14.60 -35.91 -11.58
C ARG A 282 15.69 -35.38 -12.50
N PRO A 283 16.98 -35.59 -12.15
CA PRO A 283 18.06 -35.40 -13.11
C PRO A 283 17.83 -36.38 -14.27
N THR A 284 17.40 -35.84 -15.40
CA THR A 284 17.23 -36.57 -16.65
C THR A 284 18.31 -36.10 -17.60
N THR A 285 19.04 -37.02 -18.21
CA THR A 285 20.01 -36.69 -19.27
C THR A 285 19.32 -36.26 -20.56
N GLU A 286 18.02 -36.55 -20.70
CA GLU A 286 17.20 -36.19 -21.85
C GLU A 286 15.80 -35.79 -21.34
N ALA A 287 15.28 -34.66 -21.83
CA ALA A 287 13.91 -34.23 -21.58
C ALA A 287 13.25 -33.92 -22.94
N THR A 288 12.31 -34.76 -23.36
CA THR A 288 11.48 -34.46 -24.54
C THR A 288 10.26 -33.68 -24.08
N CYS A 289 10.22 -32.40 -24.39
CA CYS A 289 9.08 -31.54 -24.08
C CYS A 289 8.30 -31.23 -25.37
N LEU A 290 7.01 -31.56 -25.39
CA LEU A 290 6.13 -31.18 -26.49
C LEU A 290 5.39 -29.90 -26.12
N PHE A 291 5.75 -28.80 -26.75
CA PHE A 291 5.08 -27.52 -26.56
C PHE A 291 4.07 -27.26 -27.67
N ARG A 292 2.89 -26.76 -27.30
CA ARG A 292 1.88 -26.25 -28.24
C ARG A 292 1.47 -24.87 -27.77
N GLY A 293 1.91 -23.84 -28.50
CA GLY A 293 1.46 -22.46 -28.32
C GLY A 293 0.52 -22.06 -29.46
N SER A 294 -0.44 -21.19 -29.17
CA SER A 294 -1.17 -20.43 -30.21
C SER A 294 -0.40 -19.19 -30.68
N GLN A 295 0.72 -18.88 -30.02
CA GLN A 295 1.62 -17.77 -30.29
C GLN A 295 3.07 -18.23 -30.08
N ASN A 296 4.03 -17.52 -30.69
CA ASN A 296 5.46 -17.77 -30.49
C ASN A 296 5.82 -17.69 -29.01
N PHE A 297 6.72 -18.56 -28.57
CA PHE A 297 7.19 -18.58 -27.18
C PHE A 297 8.68 -18.90 -27.15
N THR A 298 9.35 -18.42 -26.10
CA THR A 298 10.76 -18.73 -25.83
C THR A 298 10.81 -19.81 -24.77
N LEU A 299 11.59 -20.86 -25.01
CA LEU A 299 11.87 -21.86 -24.00
C LEU A 299 13.20 -21.53 -23.30
N MET A 300 13.15 -21.47 -21.97
CA MET A 300 14.33 -21.31 -21.13
C MET A 300 14.47 -22.54 -20.23
N ILE A 301 15.54 -23.32 -20.41
CA ILE A 301 15.87 -24.46 -19.56
C ILE A 301 16.95 -24.01 -18.58
N CYS A 302 16.61 -24.01 -17.30
CA CYS A 302 17.51 -23.55 -16.26
C CYS A 302 18.19 -24.75 -15.58
N PRO A 303 19.53 -24.79 -15.56
CA PRO A 303 20.29 -25.74 -14.77
C PRO A 303 19.91 -25.68 -13.29
N LEU A 304 19.83 -26.84 -12.62
CA LEU A 304 19.57 -26.92 -11.18
C LEU A 304 20.74 -26.41 -10.32
N ASP A 305 21.92 -26.24 -10.90
CA ASP A 305 23.18 -25.99 -10.21
C ASP A 305 23.52 -24.50 -10.03
N GLY A 306 22.66 -23.58 -10.49
CA GLY A 306 22.99 -22.15 -10.41
C GLY A 306 23.59 -21.57 -11.70
N SER A 307 23.92 -22.41 -12.69
CA SER A 307 24.51 -21.93 -13.94
C SER A 307 23.48 -21.24 -14.85
N PRO A 308 23.93 -20.36 -15.78
CA PRO A 308 23.06 -19.64 -16.69
C PRO A 308 22.15 -20.61 -17.44
N PRO A 309 20.90 -20.22 -17.78
CA PRO A 309 20.03 -21.04 -18.59
C PRO A 309 20.74 -21.50 -19.87
N PHE A 310 20.45 -22.73 -20.30
CA PHE A 310 20.89 -23.20 -21.61
C PHE A 310 20.33 -22.27 -22.70
N GLU A 311 21.04 -22.21 -23.82
CA GLU A 311 20.78 -21.29 -24.95
C GLU A 311 19.26 -21.16 -25.24
N GLU A 312 18.77 -19.92 -25.31
CA GLU A 312 17.35 -19.65 -25.58
C GLU A 312 16.94 -20.25 -26.92
N ALA A 313 16.06 -21.25 -26.87
CA ALA A 313 15.46 -21.81 -28.08
C ALA A 313 14.18 -21.02 -28.40
N ASN A 314 14.22 -20.25 -29.50
CA ASN A 314 13.04 -19.59 -30.05
C ASN A 314 12.17 -20.61 -30.78
N CYS A 315 10.97 -20.86 -30.28
CA CYS A 315 10.00 -21.77 -30.89
C CYS A 315 8.96 -20.98 -31.69
N TYR A 316 8.90 -21.21 -33.01
CA TYR A 316 7.96 -20.53 -33.89
C TYR A 316 6.68 -21.36 -34.06
N VAL A 317 5.52 -20.70 -33.93
CA VAL A 317 4.22 -21.29 -34.26
C VAL A 317 4.03 -21.15 -35.77
N GLY A 318 4.64 -22.08 -36.49
CA GLY A 318 4.64 -22.09 -37.95
C GLY A 318 5.14 -23.43 -38.44
N ASP A 319 4.22 -24.17 -39.03
CA ASP A 319 4.38 -25.46 -39.71
C ASP A 319 4.44 -26.71 -38.82
N ALA A 320 3.75 -27.73 -39.33
CA ALA A 320 3.47 -29.00 -38.69
C ALA A 320 4.68 -29.57 -37.95
N LEU A 321 4.42 -30.14 -36.76
CA LEU A 321 5.22 -31.17 -36.08
C LEU A 321 6.38 -31.68 -36.96
N GLN A 322 7.55 -31.06 -36.88
CA GLN A 322 8.78 -31.81 -37.12
C GLN A 322 8.96 -32.68 -35.87
N PRO A 323 8.85 -34.01 -35.98
CA PRO A 323 8.84 -34.88 -34.80
C PRO A 323 10.15 -34.88 -34.00
N ASP A 324 11.22 -34.27 -34.50
CA ASP A 324 12.59 -34.54 -34.05
C ASP A 324 13.42 -33.27 -33.87
N ALA A 325 12.89 -32.25 -33.19
CA ALA A 325 13.74 -31.20 -32.63
C ALA A 325 14.40 -31.76 -31.34
N ASN A 326 15.41 -32.61 -31.50
CA ASN A 326 16.25 -33.07 -30.40
C ASN A 326 17.09 -31.88 -29.92
N LEU A 327 16.69 -31.27 -28.81
CA LEU A 327 17.52 -30.37 -28.03
C LEU A 327 18.50 -31.25 -27.21
N PHE A 328 19.77 -31.26 -27.61
CA PHE A 328 20.88 -31.84 -26.83
C PHE A 328 21.49 -30.80 -25.91
#